data_AF-Q2NKS6-F1
#
_entry.id   AF-Q2NKS6-F1
#
_cell.length_a   1.000
_cell.length_b   1.000
_cell.length_c   1.000
_cell.angle_alpha   90.00
_cell.angle_beta   90.00
_cell.angle_gamma   90.00
#
_symmetry.space_group_name_H-M   'P 1'
#
loop_
_entity.id
_entity.type
_entity.pdbx_description
1 polymer ?
#
loop_
_entity_poly.entity_id
_entity_poly.type
_entity_poly.pdbx_seq_one_letter_code
_entity_poly.pdbx_strand_id
1 'polypeptide(L)'
;MRSFRGVNFGTLLSSPKETEELLPDLKEFLTKLPSCRSDSERRQTCDAILRACNQQLAVKLACPRHLGSLLELAELACEGYLMSTPQRPPLYLERILFIFLR
;
A
#
# COMPACT_ATOMS: atom_id res chain seq x y z
N MET A 1 -9.83 -4.69 14.49
CA MET A 1 -8.85 -4.99 13.43
C MET A 1 -9.56 -5.27 12.13
N ARG A 2 -9.37 -4.41 11.13
CA ARG A 2 -9.89 -4.62 9.78
C ARG A 2 -9.15 -5.78 9.11
N SER A 3 -9.89 -6.69 8.47
CA SER A 3 -9.30 -7.72 7.62
C SER A 3 -8.96 -7.11 6.26
N PHE A 4 -7.73 -7.34 5.78
CA PHE A 4 -7.30 -6.90 4.44
C PHE A 4 -7.59 -7.93 3.34
N ARG A 5 -8.10 -9.11 3.72
CA ARG A 5 -8.40 -10.19 2.78
C ARG A 5 -9.59 -9.82 1.89
N GLY A 6 -9.37 -9.83 0.58
CA GLY A 6 -10.42 -9.58 -0.42
C GLY A 6 -10.84 -8.11 -0.54
N VAL A 7 -10.11 -7.19 0.07
CA VAL A 7 -10.38 -5.75 -0.04
C VAL A 7 -10.08 -5.26 -1.45
N ASN A 8 -11.02 -4.55 -2.06
CA ASN A 8 -10.80 -3.86 -3.33
C ASN A 8 -10.17 -2.48 -3.06
N PHE A 9 -8.85 -2.42 -2.95
CA PHE A 9 -8.12 -1.17 -2.72
C PHE A 9 -8.29 -0.16 -3.84
N GLY A 10 -8.54 -0.59 -5.08
CA GLY A 10 -8.78 0.33 -6.20
C GLY A 10 -9.99 1.22 -5.95
N THR A 11 -11.11 0.65 -5.50
CA THR A 11 -12.30 1.44 -5.13
C THR A 11 -12.08 2.20 -3.83
N LEU A 12 -11.50 1.56 -2.81
CA LEU A 12 -11.31 2.17 -1.49
C LEU A 12 -10.45 3.44 -1.57
N LEU A 13 -9.32 3.36 -2.27
CA LEU A 13 -8.39 4.47 -2.41
C LEU A 13 -8.89 5.58 -3.34
N SER A 14 -10.04 5.42 -4.00
CA SER A 14 -10.67 6.50 -4.76
C SER A 14 -11.33 7.55 -3.84
N SER A 15 -11.62 7.18 -2.58
CA SER A 15 -12.19 8.07 -1.57
C SER A 15 -11.08 8.63 -0.67
N PRO A 16 -10.92 9.97 -0.57
CA PRO A 16 -9.94 10.56 0.34
C PRO A 16 -10.15 10.13 1.79
N LYS A 17 -11.41 10.09 2.24
CA LYS A 17 -11.77 9.70 3.60
C LYS A 17 -11.38 8.25 3.89
N GLU A 18 -11.70 7.32 2.99
CA GLU A 18 -11.37 5.90 3.19
C GLU A 18 -9.85 5.66 3.11
N THR A 19 -9.15 6.45 2.30
CA THR A 19 -7.68 6.45 2.21
C THR A 19 -7.05 6.86 3.56
N GLU A 20 -7.55 7.95 4.16
CA GLU A 20 -7.09 8.44 5.47
C GLU A 20 -7.39 7.43 6.60
N GLU A 21 -8.59 6.81 6.58
CA GLU A 21 -8.98 5.80 7.56
C GLU A 21 -8.17 4.49 7.44
N LEU A 22 -7.62 4.19 6.26
CA LEU A 22 -6.80 2.99 6.04
C LEU A 22 -5.40 3.11 6.67
N LEU A 23 -4.87 4.31 6.83
CA LEU A 23 -3.52 4.54 7.37
C LEU A 23 -3.30 3.90 8.75
N PRO A 24 -4.12 4.16 9.79
CA PRO A 24 -3.94 3.53 11.09
C PRO A 24 -4.13 2.01 11.03
N ASP A 25 -5.09 1.52 10.22
CA ASP A 25 -5.32 0.08 10.04
C ASP A 25 -4.08 -0.62 9.46
N LEU A 26 -3.45 -0.01 8.46
CA LEU A 26 -2.24 -0.55 7.83
C LEU A 26 -1.06 -0.52 8.79
N LYS A 27 -0.87 0.58 9.53
CA LYS A 27 0.19 0.69 10.55
C LYS A 27 0.04 -0.42 11.60
N GLU A 28 -1.16 -0.62 12.15
CA GLU A 28 -1.42 -1.70 13.12
C GLU A 28 -1.21 -3.09 12.53
N PHE A 29 -1.55 -3.30 11.26
CA PHE A 29 -1.32 -4.57 10.59
C PHE A 29 0.17 -4.88 10.42
N LEU A 30 0.99 -3.87 10.14
CA LEU A 30 2.43 -4.02 9.90
C LEU A 30 3.27 -4.14 11.20
N THR A 31 2.78 -3.66 12.34
CA THR A 31 3.49 -3.78 13.63
C THR A 31 3.46 -5.20 14.20
N LYS A 32 2.61 -6.08 13.68
CA LYS A 32 2.53 -7.48 14.13
C LYS A 32 3.83 -8.23 13.80
N LEU A 33 4.22 -9.10 14.73
CA LEU A 33 5.43 -9.92 14.58
C LEU A 33 5.38 -10.75 13.28
N PRO A 34 6.46 -10.72 12.49
CA PRO A 34 6.56 -11.50 11.27
C PRO A 34 6.58 -13.01 11.58
N SER A 35 5.93 -13.77 10.71
CA SER A 35 5.90 -15.23 10.68
C SER A 35 5.74 -15.63 9.22
N CYS A 36 6.19 -16.82 8.81
CA CYS A 36 6.24 -17.16 7.38
C CYS A 36 4.88 -17.04 6.66
N ARG A 37 3.75 -17.31 7.35
CA ARG A 37 2.40 -17.10 6.77
C ARG A 37 2.02 -15.62 6.75
N SER A 38 2.27 -14.88 7.84
CA SER A 38 1.96 -13.45 7.89
C SER A 38 2.84 -12.63 6.93
N ASP A 39 4.06 -13.06 6.62
CA ASP A 39 4.92 -12.40 5.64
C ASP A 39 4.33 -12.46 4.22
N SER A 40 3.76 -13.61 3.85
CA SER A 40 3.09 -13.74 2.54
C SER A 40 1.86 -12.85 2.41
N GLU A 41 1.03 -12.77 3.45
CA GLU A 41 -0.18 -11.95 3.50
C GLU A 41 0.17 -10.45 3.56
N ARG A 42 1.19 -10.08 4.34
CA ARG A 42 1.74 -8.71 4.38
C ARG A 42 2.22 -8.27 3.01
N ARG A 43 3.07 -9.07 2.37
CA ARG A 43 3.59 -8.78 1.04
C ARG A 43 2.48 -8.61 0.01
N GLN A 44 1.48 -9.50 -0.01
CA GLN A 44 0.34 -9.41 -0.93
C GLN A 44 -0.51 -8.16 -0.68
N THR A 45 -0.76 -7.83 0.59
CA THR A 45 -1.53 -6.65 0.99
C THR A 45 -0.82 -5.37 0.57
N CYS A 46 0.47 -5.25 0.90
CA CYS A 46 1.31 -4.13 0.51
C CYS A 46 1.39 -3.98 -1.02
N ASP A 47 1.58 -5.07 -1.76
CA ASP A 47 1.58 -5.05 -3.23
C ASP A 47 0.28 -4.51 -3.80
N ALA A 48 -0.86 -4.99 -3.29
CA ALA A 48 -2.18 -4.56 -3.73
C ALA A 48 -2.43 -3.07 -3.45
N ILE A 49 -2.02 -2.57 -2.29
CA ILE A 49 -2.10 -1.15 -1.92
C ILE A 49 -1.22 -0.31 -2.85
N LEU A 50 0.04 -0.70 -3.07
CA LEU A 50 0.95 0.03 -3.96
C LEU A 50 0.40 0.14 -5.39
N ARG A 51 -0.13 -0.95 -5.93
CA ARG A 51 -0.78 -0.95 -7.26
C ARG A 51 -2.00 -0.05 -7.31
N ALA A 52 -2.82 -0.05 -6.25
CA ALA A 52 -4.01 0.78 -6.18
C ALA A 52 -3.65 2.28 -6.05
N CYS A 53 -2.64 2.64 -5.24
CA CYS A 53 -2.10 4.00 -5.20
C CYS A 53 -1.65 4.45 -6.60
N ASN A 54 -0.89 3.61 -7.32
CA ASN A 54 -0.47 3.90 -8.70
C ASN A 54 -1.64 4.14 -9.65
N GLN A 55 -2.70 3.34 -9.56
CA GLN A 55 -3.91 3.54 -10.35
C GLN A 55 -4.53 4.90 -10.06
N GLN A 56 -4.69 5.27 -8.79
CA GLN A 56 -5.29 6.56 -8.41
C GLN A 56 -4.44 7.75 -8.86
N LEU A 57 -3.12 7.66 -8.74
CA LEU A 57 -2.19 8.70 -9.23
C LEU A 57 -2.26 8.87 -10.75
N ALA A 58 -2.36 7.76 -11.50
CA ALA A 58 -2.47 7.80 -12.95
C ALA A 58 -3.76 8.47 -13.44
N VAL A 59 -4.84 8.41 -12.66
CA VAL A 59 -6.15 8.98 -13.02
C VAL A 59 -6.16 10.51 -12.82
N LYS A 60 -5.12 11.11 -12.19
CA LYS A 60 -4.96 12.58 -11.97
C LYS A 60 -6.13 13.26 -11.23
N LEU A 61 -6.98 12.50 -10.53
CA LEU A 61 -8.18 13.02 -9.87
C LEU A 61 -7.96 13.40 -8.39
N ALA A 62 -6.77 13.18 -7.84
CA ALA A 62 -6.52 13.42 -6.42
C ALA A 62 -6.39 14.91 -6.12
N CYS A 63 -7.22 15.43 -5.20
CA CYS A 63 -6.98 16.73 -4.59
C CYS A 63 -5.70 16.65 -3.71
N PRO A 64 -5.05 17.79 -3.38
CA PRO A 64 -3.75 17.76 -2.69
C PRO A 64 -3.73 16.97 -1.38
N ARG A 65 -4.83 16.99 -0.62
CA ARG A 65 -4.98 16.20 0.60
C ARG A 65 -4.98 14.71 0.32
N HIS A 66 -5.81 14.28 -0.64
CA HIS A 66 -5.92 12.89 -1.04
C HIS A 66 -4.59 12.36 -1.60
N LEU A 67 -3.90 13.18 -2.38
CA LEU A 67 -2.55 12.86 -2.87
C LEU A 67 -1.59 12.61 -1.71
N GLY A 68 -1.58 13.48 -0.69
CA GLY A 68 -0.75 13.28 0.50
C GLY A 68 -1.02 11.94 1.19
N SER A 69 -2.29 11.57 1.38
CA SER A 69 -2.67 10.29 1.98
C SER A 69 -2.28 9.08 1.13
N LEU A 70 -2.38 9.18 -0.20
CA LEU A 70 -1.95 8.12 -1.12
C LEU A 70 -0.44 7.90 -1.08
N LEU A 71 0.35 8.98 -0.97
CA LEU A 71 1.80 8.92 -0.83
C LEU A 71 2.21 8.31 0.51
N GLU A 72 1.58 8.71 1.62
CA GLU A 72 1.85 8.13 2.94
C GLU A 72 1.50 6.63 2.97
N LEU A 73 0.38 6.23 2.36
CA LEU A 73 0.03 4.81 2.22
C LEU A 73 1.05 4.04 1.38
N ALA A 74 1.52 4.64 0.28
CA ALA A 74 2.51 4.00 -0.58
C ALA A 74 3.85 3.82 0.13
N GLU A 75 4.28 4.79 0.91
CA GLU A 75 5.50 4.71 1.72
C GLU A 75 5.40 3.56 2.74
N LEU A 76 4.33 3.53 3.55
CA LEU A 76 4.09 2.47 4.53
C LEU A 76 3.97 1.08 3.89
N ALA A 77 3.26 0.99 2.76
CA ALA A 77 3.13 -0.26 2.03
C ALA A 77 4.47 -0.73 1.45
N CYS A 78 5.32 0.20 0.99
CA CYS A 78 6.66 -0.12 0.50
C CYS A 78 7.54 -0.71 1.61
N GLU A 79 7.59 -0.06 2.78
CA GLU A 79 8.32 -0.57 3.95
C GLU A 79 7.81 -1.95 4.37
N GLY A 80 6.48 -2.10 4.47
CA GLY A 80 5.85 -3.38 4.79
C GLY A 80 6.19 -4.49 3.78
N TYR A 81 6.22 -4.17 2.49
CA TYR A 81 6.59 -5.10 1.43
C TYR A 81 8.06 -5.53 1.57
N LEU A 82 8.98 -4.58 1.78
CA LEU A 82 10.41 -4.84 1.93
C LEU A 82 10.70 -5.72 3.14
N MET A 83 10.10 -5.41 4.29
CA MET A 83 10.26 -6.19 5.52
C MET A 83 9.76 -7.63 5.38
N SER A 84 8.74 -7.87 4.55
CA SER A 84 8.20 -9.20 4.27
C SER A 84 8.86 -9.91 3.07
N THR A 85 9.89 -9.29 2.46
CA THR A 85 10.61 -9.85 1.31
C THR A 85 12.13 -9.80 1.56
N PRO A 86 12.67 -10.71 2.40
CA PRO A 86 14.09 -10.66 2.80
C PRO A 86 15.06 -10.99 1.66
N GLN A 87 14.59 -11.64 0.60
CA GLN A 87 15.35 -11.85 -0.63
C GLN A 87 15.14 -10.64 -1.54
N ARG A 88 16.25 -10.03 -2.00
CA ARG A 88 16.34 -8.79 -2.81
C ARG A 88 15.02 -8.30 -3.41
N PRO A 89 14.65 -7.01 -3.26
CA PRO A 89 13.47 -6.50 -3.93
C PRO A 89 13.61 -6.76 -5.43
N PRO A 90 12.73 -7.56 -6.05
CA PRO A 90 12.79 -7.77 -7.48
C PRO A 90 12.61 -6.41 -8.17
N LEU A 91 13.24 -6.22 -9.33
CA LEU A 91 13.04 -5.07 -10.27
C LEU A 91 11.56 -4.67 -10.43
N TYR A 92 10.67 -5.61 -10.15
CA TYR A 92 9.24 -5.42 -9.98
C TYR A 92 8.83 -4.27 -9.02
N LEU A 93 9.38 -4.17 -7.81
CA LEU A 93 9.00 -3.11 -6.87
C LEU A 93 9.45 -1.74 -7.39
N GLU A 94 10.66 -1.66 -7.94
CA GLU A 94 11.17 -0.44 -8.59
C GLU A 94 10.25 0.02 -9.72
N ARG A 95 9.73 -0.92 -10.53
CA ARG A 95 8.74 -0.62 -11.59
C ARG A 95 7.44 -0.05 -11.04
N ILE A 96 6.99 -0.51 -9.88
CA ILE A 96 5.82 0.05 -9.19
C ILE A 96 6.14 1.47 -8.70
N LEU A 97 7.28 1.64 -8.03
CA LEU A 97 7.65 2.91 -7.41
C LEU A 97 7.92 4.03 -8.43
N PHE A 98 8.36 3.68 -9.64
CA PHE A 98 8.64 4.64 -10.70
C PHE A 98 7.45 5.58 -11.01
N ILE A 99 6.20 5.12 -10.86
CA ILE A 99 5.01 5.94 -11.12
C ILE A 99 4.86 7.07 -10.10
N PHE A 100 5.31 6.89 -8.86
CA PHE A 100 5.26 7.92 -7.82
C PHE A 100 6.26 9.06 -8.04
N LEU A 101 7.29 8.82 -8.85
CA LEU A 101 8.37 9.77 -9.13
C LEU A 101 8.12 10.61 -10.40
N ARG A 102 6.97 10.43 -11.05
CA ARG A 102 6.60 11.08 -12.31
C ARG A 102 5.58 12.20 -12.10
#